data_AF-A0A085M6N6-F1
#
_entry.id   AF-A0A085M6N6-F1
#
_cell.length_a   1.000
_cell.length_b   1.000
_cell.length_c   1.000
_cell.angle_alpha   90.00
_cell.angle_beta   90.00
_cell.angle_gamma   90.00
#
_symmetry.space_group_name_H-M   'P 1'
#
loop_
_entity.id
_entity.type
_entity.pdbx_description
1 polymer ?
#
loop_
_entity_poly.entity_id
_entity_poly.type
_entity_poly.pdbx_seq_one_letter_code
_entity_poly.pdbx_strand_id
1 'polypeptide(L)'
;MEERCHDLVNLNIPDWIVDPFGVSAVEVDTEIQESLIDLQSDTTARRQFDHYGKDFWVKNDLPNKLPALWEKVQIFFIAFPSTYLVECGFRKVAALTKSRNRMDVATRGDLRLSLSNLEPDIMKLAKNCQPQGSH
;
A
#
# COMPACT_ATOMS: atom_id res chain seq x y z
N MET A 1 -23.51 8.96 -5.40
CA MET A 1 -22.75 7.82 -4.84
C MET A 1 -21.32 8.10 -5.20
N GLU A 2 -20.50 8.55 -4.26
CA GLU A 2 -19.06 8.76 -4.52
C GLU A 2 -18.43 7.40 -4.87
N GLU A 3 -17.59 7.38 -5.91
CA GLU A 3 -16.89 6.17 -6.32
C GLU A 3 -15.93 5.73 -5.21
N ARG A 4 -15.80 4.41 -5.00
CA ARG A 4 -14.92 3.84 -3.97
C ARG A 4 -13.46 4.16 -4.31
N CYS A 5 -12.65 4.52 -3.31
CA CYS A 5 -11.29 5.02 -3.48
C CYS A 5 -11.19 6.25 -4.40
N HIS A 6 -12.16 7.18 -4.35
CA HIS A 6 -12.15 8.40 -5.16
C HIS A 6 -10.82 9.18 -5.05
N ASP A 7 -10.20 9.19 -3.88
CA ASP A 7 -8.88 9.78 -3.63
C ASP A 7 -7.74 9.05 -4.36
N LEU A 8 -7.79 7.72 -4.48
CA LEU A 8 -6.82 6.95 -5.28
C LEU A 8 -7.07 7.08 -6.77
N VAL A 9 -8.33 7.11 -7.19
CA VAL A 9 -8.72 7.26 -8.61
C VAL A 9 -8.31 8.63 -9.14
N ASN A 10 -8.42 9.66 -8.31
CA ASN A 10 -7.99 11.02 -8.63
C ASN A 10 -6.58 11.35 -8.14
N LEU A 11 -5.79 10.34 -7.74
CA LEU A 11 -4.40 10.57 -7.35
C LEU A 11 -3.61 11.01 -8.58
N ASN A 12 -3.18 12.27 -8.57
CA ASN A 12 -2.34 12.79 -9.64
C ASN A 12 -0.92 12.22 -9.49
N ILE A 13 -0.58 11.24 -10.31
CA ILE A 13 0.76 10.66 -10.35
C ILE A 13 1.63 11.54 -11.25
N PRO A 14 2.72 12.13 -10.75
CA PRO A 14 3.62 12.94 -11.57
C PRO A 14 4.22 12.13 -12.73
N ASP A 15 4.34 12.78 -13.90
CA ASP A 15 4.86 12.13 -15.12
C ASP A 15 6.27 11.56 -14.93
N TRP A 16 7.10 12.20 -14.11
CA TRP A 16 8.47 11.74 -13.82
C TRP A 16 8.53 10.43 -13.02
N ILE A 17 7.44 10.03 -12.35
CA ILE A 17 7.35 8.69 -11.74
C ILE A 17 7.02 7.63 -12.79
N VAL A 18 6.24 8.01 -13.81
CA VAL A 18 5.82 7.11 -14.89
C VAL A 18 6.96 6.88 -15.89
N ASP A 19 7.65 7.95 -16.29
CA ASP A 19 8.80 7.91 -17.19
C ASP A 19 9.87 8.93 -16.75
N PRO A 20 10.72 8.58 -15.76
CA PRO A 20 11.74 9.49 -15.24
C PRO A 20 12.78 9.91 -16.29
N PHE A 21 12.87 9.22 -17.42
CA PHE A 21 13.86 9.50 -18.46
C PHE A 21 13.30 10.24 -19.68
N GLY A 22 11.98 10.38 -19.78
CA GLY A 22 11.29 11.10 -20.86
C GLY A 22 10.91 12.54 -20.50
N VAL A 23 10.93 12.91 -19.22
CA VAL A 23 10.51 14.24 -18.76
C VAL A 23 11.67 15.22 -18.64
N SER A 24 11.38 16.51 -18.86
CA SER A 24 12.31 17.59 -18.61
C SER A 24 12.50 17.80 -17.11
N ALA A 25 13.71 17.60 -16.58
CA ALA A 25 14.00 17.82 -15.16
C ALA A 25 13.79 19.28 -14.72
N VAL A 26 13.80 20.24 -15.66
CA VAL A 26 13.59 21.67 -15.40
C VAL A 26 12.14 21.98 -15.03
N GLU A 27 11.20 21.13 -15.42
CA GLU A 27 9.76 21.30 -15.17
C GLU A 27 9.31 20.65 -13.86
N VAL A 28 10.23 20.00 -13.14
CA VAL A 28 9.97 19.28 -11.90
C VAL A 28 10.33 20.16 -10.69
N ASP A 29 9.73 19.87 -9.53
CA ASP A 29 10.04 20.55 -8.27
C ASP A 29 11.54 20.63 -7.99
N THR A 30 12.01 21.80 -7.58
CA THR A 30 13.44 22.09 -7.36
C THR A 30 14.07 21.13 -6.33
N GLU A 31 13.29 20.61 -5.39
CA GLU A 31 13.74 19.66 -4.36
C GLU A 31 14.23 18.32 -4.94
N ILE A 32 13.67 17.89 -6.08
CA ILE A 32 14.00 16.59 -6.71
C ILE A 32 14.71 16.73 -8.05
N GLN A 33 14.79 17.95 -8.58
CA GLN A 33 15.40 18.25 -9.87
C GLN A 33 16.84 17.74 -9.96
N GLU A 34 17.69 17.98 -8.96
CA GLU A 34 19.07 17.51 -8.94
C GLU A 34 19.14 15.97 -8.94
N SER A 35 18.40 15.31 -8.05
CA SER A 35 18.35 13.85 -7.97
C SER A 35 17.79 13.20 -9.25
N LEU A 36 16.87 13.88 -9.93
CA LEU A 36 16.33 13.42 -11.21
C LEU A 36 17.36 13.57 -12.33
N ILE A 37 18.14 14.66 -12.36
CA ILE A 37 19.25 14.84 -13.31
C ILE A 37 20.30 13.75 -13.09
N ASP A 38 20.68 13.49 -11.83
CA ASP A 38 21.62 12.43 -11.49
C ASP A 38 21.11 11.07 -11.99
N LEU A 39 19.84 10.75 -11.74
CA LEU A 39 19.21 9.53 -12.25
C LEU A 39 19.25 9.45 -13.78
N GLN A 40 18.90 10.54 -14.47
CA GLN A 40 18.86 10.61 -15.93
C GLN A 40 20.25 10.48 -16.56
N SER A 41 21.29 10.93 -15.85
CA SER A 41 22.69 10.80 -16.28
C SER A 41 23.24 9.37 -16.13
N ASP A 42 22.62 8.54 -15.27
CA ASP A 42 23.04 7.16 -15.06
C ASP A 42 22.53 6.24 -16.18
N THR A 43 23.42 5.95 -17.12
CA THR A 43 23.16 5.00 -18.23
C THR A 43 22.82 3.59 -17.77
N THR A 44 23.27 3.17 -16.58
CA THR A 44 22.92 1.87 -15.99
C THR A 44 21.49 1.89 -15.50
N ALA A 45 21.10 2.96 -14.79
CA ALA A 45 19.72 3.15 -14.36
C ALA A 45 18.75 3.19 -15.56
N ARG A 46 19.14 3.85 -16.66
CA ARG A 46 18.36 3.85 -17.91
C ARG A 46 18.13 2.43 -18.44
N ARG A 47 19.18 1.62 -18.56
CA ARG A 47 19.06 0.23 -19.02
C ARG A 47 18.21 -0.63 -18.09
N GLN A 48 18.33 -0.41 -16.78
CA GLN A 48 17.49 -1.11 -15.80
C GLN A 48 16.03 -0.72 -15.93
N PHE A 49 15.73 0.56 -16.17
CA PHE A 49 14.37 1.02 -16.43
C PHE A 49 13.82 0.44 -17.74
N ASP A 50 14.60 0.44 -18.82
CA ASP A 50 14.18 -0.18 -20.09
C ASP A 50 13.89 -1.69 -19.94
N HIS A 51 14.58 -2.37 -19.02
CA HIS A 51 14.39 -3.80 -18.75
C HIS A 51 13.25 -4.11 -17.78
N TYR A 52 13.13 -3.36 -16.68
CA TYR A 52 12.18 -3.62 -15.60
C TYR A 52 10.89 -2.77 -15.69
N GLY A 53 10.87 -1.74 -16.52
CA GLY A 53 9.80 -0.75 -16.57
C GLY A 53 9.55 -0.14 -15.19
N LYS A 54 8.28 -0.10 -14.77
CA LYS A 54 7.86 0.48 -13.48
C LYS A 54 8.38 -0.27 -12.25
N ASP A 55 8.75 -1.55 -12.40
CA ASP A 55 9.37 -2.32 -11.31
C ASP A 55 10.76 -1.77 -10.95
N PHE A 56 11.36 -0.93 -11.80
CA PHE A 56 12.62 -0.23 -11.55
C PHE A 56 12.68 0.40 -10.16
N TRP A 57 11.58 1.05 -9.74
CA TRP A 57 11.50 1.75 -8.46
C TRP A 57 11.64 0.81 -7.26
N VAL A 58 11.22 -0.45 -7.38
CA VAL A 58 11.22 -1.43 -6.28
C VAL A 58 12.47 -2.32 -6.29
N LYS A 59 13.04 -2.57 -7.48
CA LYS A 59 14.16 -3.51 -7.65
C LYS A 59 15.55 -2.90 -7.45
N ASN A 60 15.63 -1.57 -7.34
CA ASN A 60 16.90 -0.86 -7.17
C ASN A 60 17.08 -0.35 -5.75
N ASP A 61 18.34 -0.21 -5.34
CA ASP A 61 18.72 0.41 -4.06
C ASP A 61 18.63 1.95 -4.11
N LEU A 62 17.51 2.44 -4.63
CA LEU A 62 17.16 3.86 -4.72
C LEU A 62 17.08 4.57 -3.37
N PRO A 63 16.59 3.94 -2.27
CA PRO A 63 16.57 4.60 -0.96
C PRO A 63 17.95 5.07 -0.50
N ASN A 64 19.00 4.31 -0.83
CA ASN A 64 20.37 4.66 -0.46
C ASN A 64 21.05 5.56 -1.50
N LYS A 65 20.77 5.36 -2.80
CA LYS A 65 21.42 6.10 -3.89
C LYS A 65 20.84 7.49 -4.12
N LEU A 66 19.51 7.63 -4.04
CA LEU A 66 18.77 8.85 -4.36
C LEU A 66 17.66 9.06 -3.31
N PRO A 67 18.03 9.34 -2.04
CA PRO A 67 17.08 9.39 -0.93
C PRO A 67 15.98 10.45 -1.12
N ALA A 68 16.33 11.64 -1.64
CA ALA A 68 15.36 12.72 -1.88
C ALA A 68 14.31 12.34 -2.95
N LEU A 69 14.76 11.67 -4.01
CA LEU A 69 13.86 11.16 -5.06
C LEU A 69 12.97 10.05 -4.50
N TRP A 70 13.56 9.09 -3.78
CA TRP A 70 12.82 7.99 -3.16
C TRP A 70 11.76 8.48 -2.18
N GLU A 71 12.04 9.55 -1.43
CA GLU A 71 11.10 10.11 -0.47
C GLU A 71 9.77 10.52 -1.10
N LYS A 72 9.80 11.09 -2.32
CA LYS A 72 8.58 11.45 -3.05
C LYS A 72 7.93 10.22 -3.66
N VAL A 73 8.72 9.32 -4.24
CA VAL A 73 8.23 8.10 -4.92
C VAL A 73 7.51 7.16 -3.96
N GLN A 74 8.05 6.92 -2.76
CA GLN A 74 7.48 5.98 -1.80
C GLN A 74 6.05 6.35 -1.36
N ILE A 75 5.70 7.64 -1.37
CA ILE A 75 4.36 8.11 -1.00
C ILE A 75 3.31 7.50 -1.93
N PHE A 76 3.58 7.44 -3.23
CA PHE A 76 2.68 6.86 -4.23
C PHE A 76 2.56 5.34 -4.08
N PHE A 77 3.63 4.67 -3.65
CA PHE A 77 3.60 3.24 -3.35
C PHE A 77 2.87 2.90 -2.04
N ILE A 78 2.87 3.80 -1.05
CA ILE A 78 2.23 3.60 0.25
C ILE A 78 0.75 4.05 0.24
N ALA A 79 0.41 5.08 -0.52
CA ALA A 79 -0.96 5.60 -0.61
C ALA A 79 -1.94 4.51 -1.09
N PHE A 80 -1.57 3.78 -2.16
CA PHE A 80 -2.48 2.80 -2.76
C PHE A 80 -2.84 1.63 -1.82
N PRO A 81 -1.89 0.97 -1.14
CA PRO A 81 -2.21 -0.05 -0.14
C PRO A 81 -2.89 0.53 1.09
N SER A 82 -2.47 1.70 1.59
CA SER A 82 -2.99 2.23 2.85
C SER A 82 -4.46 2.63 2.76
N THR A 83 -4.88 3.38 1.75
CA THR A 83 -6.30 3.76 1.61
C THR A 83 -7.19 2.54 1.37
N TYR A 84 -6.76 1.63 0.48
CA TYR A 84 -7.50 0.39 0.22
C TYR A 84 -7.66 -0.48 1.48
N LEU A 85 -6.58 -0.64 2.27
CA LEU A 85 -6.60 -1.41 3.51
C LEU A 85 -7.46 -0.73 4.58
N VAL A 86 -7.42 0.60 4.68
CA VAL A 86 -8.27 1.38 5.57
C VAL A 86 -9.75 1.17 5.23
N GLU A 87 -10.13 1.30 3.95
CA GLU A 87 -11.50 1.05 3.50
C GLU A 87 -11.94 -0.39 3.78
N CYS A 88 -11.10 -1.37 3.47
CA CYS A 88 -11.35 -2.78 3.78
C CYS A 88 -11.55 -3.01 5.28
N GLY A 89 -10.73 -2.35 6.12
CA GLY A 89 -10.84 -2.33 7.57
C GLY A 89 -12.19 -1.80 8.03
N PHE A 90 -12.55 -0.59 7.63
CA PHE A 90 -13.81 0.04 8.01
C PHE A 90 -15.03 -0.76 7.56
N ARG A 91 -15.03 -1.32 6.34
CA ARG A 91 -16.10 -2.19 5.85
C ARG A 91 -16.28 -3.42 6.74
N LYS A 92 -15.18 -4.06 7.15
CA LYS A 92 -15.20 -5.22 8.06
C LYS A 92 -15.69 -4.83 9.44
N VAL A 93 -15.24 -3.71 9.99
CA VAL A 93 -15.75 -3.16 11.26
C VAL A 93 -17.26 -2.95 11.19
N ALA A 94 -17.77 -2.32 10.12
CA ALA A 94 -19.21 -2.08 9.95
C ALA A 94 -20.04 -3.38 9.86
N ALA A 95 -19.50 -4.43 9.25
CA ALA A 95 -20.15 -5.74 9.23
C ALA A 95 -20.16 -6.43 10.62
N LEU A 96 -19.05 -6.33 11.36
CA LEU A 96 -18.91 -6.90 12.70
C LEU A 96 -19.82 -6.18 13.71
N THR A 97 -19.97 -4.85 13.62
CA THR A 97 -20.85 -4.08 14.51
C THR A 97 -22.33 -4.32 14.23
N LYS A 98 -22.73 -4.56 12.97
CA LYS A 98 -24.12 -4.91 12.63
C LYS A 98 -24.54 -6.30 13.10
N SER A 99 -23.61 -7.25 13.20
CA SER A 99 -23.92 -8.65 13.53
C SER A 99 -23.81 -8.97 15.04
N ARG A 100 -23.22 -8.08 15.87
CA ARG A 100 -23.00 -8.34 17.30
C ARG A 100 -23.32 -7.11 18.17
N ASN A 101 -24.23 -7.27 19.12
CA ASN A 101 -24.68 -6.22 20.08
C ASN A 101 -23.61 -5.72 21.08
N ARG A 102 -22.38 -6.24 21.07
CA ARG A 102 -21.31 -5.79 21.98
C ARG A 102 -20.03 -5.53 21.21
N MET A 103 -19.70 -4.24 21.15
CA MET A 103 -18.59 -3.68 20.40
C MET A 103 -17.29 -3.85 21.19
N ASP A 104 -16.54 -4.90 20.87
CA ASP A 104 -15.14 -5.04 21.30
C ASP A 104 -14.29 -5.63 20.16
N VAL A 105 -14.35 -4.95 19.01
CA VAL A 105 -13.78 -5.39 17.74
C VAL A 105 -12.25 -5.44 17.77
N ALA A 106 -11.62 -4.58 18.58
CA ALA A 106 -10.17 -4.49 18.72
C ALA A 106 -9.62 -5.54 19.70
N THR A 107 -10.23 -5.71 20.88
CA THR A 107 -9.66 -6.54 21.95
C THR A 107 -9.85 -8.04 21.69
N ARG A 108 -10.91 -8.44 20.95
CA ARG A 108 -11.15 -9.86 20.60
C ARG A 108 -10.34 -10.35 19.41
N GLY A 109 -9.72 -9.45 18.64
CA GLY A 109 -8.96 -9.81 17.44
C GLY A 109 -9.82 -10.20 16.24
N ASP A 110 -11.15 -10.06 16.31
CA ASP A 110 -12.09 -10.37 15.21
C ASP A 110 -11.73 -9.58 13.94
N LEU A 111 -11.35 -8.31 14.08
CA LEU A 111 -10.90 -7.48 12.96
C LEU A 111 -9.58 -7.98 12.37
N ARG A 112 -8.63 -8.39 13.21
CA ARG A 112 -7.32 -8.90 12.78
C ARG A 112 -7.47 -10.21 12.00
N LEU A 113 -8.28 -11.14 12.52
CA LEU A 113 -8.64 -12.38 11.85
C LEU A 113 -9.33 -12.10 10.52
N SER A 114 -10.30 -11.17 10.50
CA SER A 114 -11.01 -10.84 9.26
C SER A 114 -10.09 -10.21 8.21
N LEU A 115 -9.15 -9.35 8.60
CA LEU A 115 -8.25 -8.64 7.68
C LEU A 115 -7.05 -9.46 7.19
N SER A 116 -6.71 -10.55 7.85
CA SER A 116 -5.57 -11.40 7.48
C SER A 116 -6.01 -12.62 6.68
N ASN A 117 -5.05 -13.23 5.98
CA ASN A 117 -5.23 -14.56 5.37
C ASN A 117 -4.98 -15.68 6.39
N LEU A 118 -5.05 -15.39 7.70
CA LEU A 118 -4.85 -16.38 8.75
C LEU A 118 -6.11 -17.23 8.88
N GLU A 119 -5.97 -18.52 8.60
CA GLU A 119 -7.04 -19.48 8.85
C GLU A 119 -7.02 -19.91 10.32
N PRO A 120 -8.15 -19.85 11.03
CA PRO A 120 -8.23 -20.37 12.39
C PRO A 120 -8.13 -21.89 12.37
N ASP A 121 -7.31 -22.45 13.27
CA ASP A 121 -7.28 -23.90 13.50
C ASP A 121 -8.53 -24.33 14.26
N ILE A 122 -9.61 -24.59 13.51
CA ILE A 122 -10.93 -24.93 14.03
C ILE A 122 -10.85 -26.21 14.89
N MET A 123 -10.02 -27.17 14.50
CA MET A 123 -9.91 -28.45 15.21
C MET A 123 -9.26 -28.27 16.58
N LYS A 124 -8.22 -27.45 16.67
CA LYS A 124 -7.59 -27.10 17.96
C LYS A 124 -8.53 -26.27 18.83
N LEU A 125 -9.29 -25.34 18.25
CA LEU A 125 -10.26 -24.52 18.98
C LEU A 125 -11.42 -25.37 19.53
N ALA A 126 -11.96 -26.29 18.72
CA ALA A 126 -13.06 -27.17 19.09
C ALA A 126 -12.70 -28.10 20.25
N LYS A 127 -11.44 -28.59 20.31
CA LYS A 127 -10.95 -29.41 21.43
C LYS A 127 -10.98 -28.68 22.79
N ASN A 128 -10.90 -27.35 22.78
CA ASN A 128 -10.89 -26.55 24.00
C ASN A 128 -12.29 -26.04 24.38
N CYS A 129 -13.32 -26.25 23.55
CA CYS A 129 -14.70 -25.92 23.88
C CYS A 129 -15.33 -27.06 24.71
N GLN A 130 -15.80 -26.76 25.91
CA GLN A 130 -16.67 -27.68 26.65
C GLN A 130 -18.04 -27.75 25.95
N PRO A 131 -18.59 -28.96 25.70
CA PRO A 131 -19.95 -29.09 25.19
C PRO A 131 -20.91 -28.54 26.25
N GLN A 132 -21.51 -27.39 25.95
CA GLN A 132 -22.64 -26.90 26.72
C GLN A 132 -23.82 -27.77 26.33
N GLY A 133 -24.31 -28.58 27.26
CA GLY A 133 -25.49 -29.42 27.04
C GLY A 133 -26.66 -28.56 26.57
N SER A 134 -27.38 -29.03 25.56
CA SER A 134 -28.66 -28.47 25.18
C SER A 134 -29.68 -28.74 26.29
N HIS A 135 -30.45 -27.71 26.68
CA HIS A 135 -31.60 -27.82 27.57
C HIS A 135 -32.84 -28.32 26.81
#